data_AF-A0A9C7Z446-F1
#
_entry.id   AF-A0A9C7Z446-F1
#
_cell.length_a   1.000
_cell.length_b   1.000
_cell.length_c   1.000
_cell.angle_alpha   90.00
_cell.angle_beta   90.00
_cell.angle_gamma   90.00
#
_symmetry.space_group_name_H-M   'P 1'
#
loop_
_entity.id
_entity.type
_entity.pdbx_description
1 polymer ?
#
loop_
_entity_poly.entity_id
_entity_poly.type
_entity_poly.pdbx_seq_one_letter_code
_entity_poly.pdbx_strand_id
1 'polypeptide(L)'
;MKIEDIDVDSAIDSAKTLLSKERNLSPALRSALEVLLLLVTLLLNCITLNSQNSSKPPSADPNREKSPKKGKSDRKPGGQKGHNGTTLQKVEDPDEVKVLEIDRRTLPKGRRYREAGFESRQV
;
A
#
# COMPACT_ATOMS: atom_id res chain seq x y z
N MET A 1 4.44 -18.46 -17.35
CA MET A 1 4.98 -18.62 -15.97
C MET A 1 5.85 -19.85 -15.98
N LYS A 2 7.11 -19.79 -15.54
CA LYS A 2 7.99 -20.97 -15.55
C LYS A 2 8.10 -21.60 -14.16
N ILE A 3 7.79 -22.89 -14.05
CA ILE A 3 8.09 -23.73 -12.87
C ILE A 3 8.97 -24.88 -13.38
N GLU A 4 10.16 -25.08 -12.81
CA GLU A 4 11.05 -26.21 -13.18
C GLU A 4 11.24 -26.34 -14.70
N ASP A 5 11.46 -25.20 -15.37
CA ASP A 5 11.59 -25.06 -16.85
C ASP A 5 10.34 -25.30 -17.71
N ILE A 6 9.19 -25.62 -17.10
CA ILE A 6 7.90 -25.76 -17.79
C ILE A 6 7.21 -24.40 -17.85
N ASP A 7 6.86 -23.93 -19.04
CA ASP A 7 5.98 -22.78 -19.19
C ASP A 7 4.51 -23.18 -18.97
N VAL A 8 4.05 -22.96 -17.75
CA VAL A 8 2.75 -23.41 -17.26
C VAL A 8 1.59 -22.71 -17.97
N ASP A 9 1.77 -21.45 -18.36
CA ASP A 9 0.73 -20.68 -19.04
C ASP A 9 0.47 -21.24 -20.45
N SER A 10 1.52 -21.52 -21.22
CA SER A 10 1.39 -22.14 -22.54
C SER A 10 0.87 -23.58 -22.45
N ALA A 11 1.19 -24.31 -21.39
CA ALA A 11 0.63 -25.63 -21.14
C ALA A 11 -0.89 -25.59 -20.87
N ILE A 12 -1.35 -24.63 -20.03
CA ILE A 12 -2.78 -24.42 -19.75
C ILE A 12 -3.52 -23.99 -21.03
N ASP A 13 -2.96 -23.09 -21.82
CA ASP A 13 -3.57 -22.66 -23.08
C ASP A 13 -3.63 -23.78 -24.11
N SER A 14 -2.59 -24.60 -24.19
CA SER A 14 -2.59 -25.82 -25.00
C SER A 14 -3.69 -26.79 -24.54
N ALA A 15 -3.85 -27.01 -23.24
CA ALA A 15 -4.91 -27.86 -22.69
C ALA A 15 -6.31 -27.32 -23.02
N LYS A 16 -6.54 -26.01 -22.87
CA LYS A 16 -7.82 -25.35 -23.23
C LYS A 16 -8.13 -25.50 -24.72
N THR A 17 -7.14 -25.30 -25.59
CA THR A 17 -7.35 -25.43 -27.05
C THR A 17 -7.67 -26.87 -27.44
N LEU A 18 -7.01 -27.87 -26.84
CA LEU A 18 -7.33 -29.28 -27.07
C LEU A 18 -8.74 -29.62 -26.58
N LEU A 19 -9.11 -29.17 -25.38
CA LEU A 19 -10.45 -29.38 -24.82
C LEU A 19 -11.55 -28.77 -25.71
N SER A 20 -11.26 -27.63 -26.35
CA SER A 20 -12.21 -26.96 -27.25
C SER A 20 -12.45 -27.71 -28.57
N LYS A 21 -11.43 -28.47 -29.02
CA LYS A 21 -11.47 -29.25 -30.27
C LYS A 21 -12.10 -30.62 -30.08
N GLU A 22 -12.15 -31.12 -28.85
CA GLU A 22 -12.68 -32.44 -28.55
C GLU A 22 -14.21 -32.47 -28.63
N ARG A 23 -14.74 -33.25 -29.58
CA ARG A 23 -16.17 -33.31 -29.88
C ARG A 23 -16.91 -34.41 -29.14
N ASN A 24 -16.19 -35.45 -28.70
CA ASN A 24 -16.78 -36.66 -28.13
C ASN A 24 -16.76 -36.69 -26.60
N LEU A 25 -16.61 -35.53 -25.96
CA LEU A 25 -16.52 -35.41 -24.50
C LEU A 25 -17.90 -35.22 -23.87
N SER A 26 -18.19 -35.97 -22.81
CA SER A 26 -19.41 -35.76 -22.03
C SER A 26 -19.48 -34.31 -21.51
N PRO A 27 -20.63 -33.63 -21.60
CA PRO A 27 -20.79 -32.27 -21.10
C PRO A 27 -20.38 -32.10 -19.63
N ALA A 28 -20.67 -33.11 -18.80
CA ALA A 28 -20.32 -33.11 -17.39
C ALA A 28 -18.79 -33.16 -17.18
N LEU A 29 -18.11 -34.03 -17.94
CA LEU A 29 -16.66 -34.19 -17.84
C LEU A 29 -15.93 -32.95 -18.39
N ARG A 30 -16.42 -32.37 -19.49
CA ARG A 30 -15.91 -31.11 -20.03
C ARG A 30 -16.00 -29.99 -18.98
N SER A 31 -17.17 -29.84 -18.37
CA SER A 31 -17.39 -28.81 -17.34
C SER A 31 -16.47 -29.01 -16.14
N ALA A 32 -16.28 -30.25 -15.67
CA ALA A 32 -15.38 -30.55 -14.56
C ALA A 32 -13.92 -30.18 -14.87
N LEU A 33 -13.44 -30.46 -16.10
CA LEU A 33 -12.10 -30.10 -16.53
C LEU A 33 -11.91 -28.59 -16.68
N GLU A 34 -12.90 -27.87 -17.20
CA GLU A 34 -12.87 -26.40 -17.29
C GLU A 34 -12.79 -25.76 -15.89
N VAL A 35 -13.58 -26.24 -14.93
CA VAL A 35 -13.52 -25.79 -13.54
C VAL A 35 -12.14 -26.08 -12.92
N LEU A 36 -11.58 -27.27 -13.17
CA LEU A 36 -10.27 -27.64 -12.65
C LEU A 36 -9.16 -26.73 -13.22
N LEU A 37 -9.18 -26.46 -14.54
CA LEU A 37 -8.23 -25.54 -15.17
C LEU A 37 -8.36 -24.12 -14.61
N LEU A 38 -9.58 -23.66 -14.33
CA LEU A 38 -9.82 -22.37 -13.71
C LEU A 38 -9.24 -22.31 -12.29
N LEU A 39 -9.48 -23.33 -11.47
CA LEU A 39 -8.93 -23.41 -10.12
C LEU A 39 -7.39 -23.43 -10.12
N VAL A 40 -6.79 -24.22 -11.02
CA VAL A 40 -5.32 -24.25 -11.18
C VAL A 40 -4.78 -22.86 -11.54
N THR A 41 -5.41 -22.17 -12.50
CA THR A 41 -5.00 -20.80 -12.89
C THR A 41 -5.09 -19.85 -11.69
N LEU A 42 -6.17 -19.93 -10.90
CA LEU A 42 -6.39 -19.06 -9.74
C LEU A 42 -5.35 -19.32 -8.64
N LEU A 43 -5.05 -20.59 -8.36
CA LEU A 43 -4.04 -20.97 -7.38
C LEU A 43 -2.63 -20.53 -7.79
N LEU A 44 -2.26 -20.70 -9.06
CA LEU A 44 -0.97 -20.23 -9.59
C LEU A 44 -0.82 -18.72 -9.48
N ASN A 45 -1.87 -17.98 -9.80
CA ASN A 45 -1.91 -16.54 -9.62
C ASN A 45 -1.73 -16.15 -8.16
N CYS A 46 -2.31 -16.88 -7.20
CA CYS A 46 -2.14 -16.60 -5.78
C CYS A 46 -0.73 -16.91 -5.24
N ILE A 47 -0.13 -18.02 -5.68
CA ILE A 47 1.18 -18.49 -5.18
C ILE A 47 2.31 -17.56 -5.63
N THR A 48 2.17 -16.91 -6.80
CA THR A 48 3.18 -16.01 -7.38
C THR A 48 3.12 -14.59 -6.81
N LEU A 49 2.19 -14.30 -5.90
CA LEU A 49 2.02 -12.99 -5.31
C LEU A 49 3.05 -12.72 -4.21
N ASN A 50 3.85 -11.68 -4.41
CA ASN A 50 4.78 -11.11 -3.45
C ASN A 50 4.52 -9.59 -3.31
N SER A 51 5.27 -8.90 -2.46
CA SER A 51 5.12 -7.45 -2.25
C SER A 51 5.34 -6.58 -3.49
N GLN A 52 5.94 -7.11 -4.57
CA GLN A 52 6.16 -6.36 -5.80
C GLN A 52 4.95 -6.38 -6.73
N ASN A 53 4.09 -7.40 -6.66
CA ASN A 53 2.99 -7.61 -7.60
C ASN A 53 1.59 -7.81 -6.96
N SER A 54 1.48 -7.77 -5.62
CA SER A 54 0.23 -8.12 -4.91
C SER A 54 -0.46 -7.00 -4.13
N SER A 55 -0.04 -5.74 -4.30
CA SER A 55 -0.47 -4.60 -3.47
C SER A 55 -0.25 -4.79 -1.95
N LYS A 56 0.34 -5.90 -1.51
CA LYS A 56 0.75 -6.12 -0.12
C LYS A 56 1.99 -5.28 0.17
N PRO A 57 2.02 -4.57 1.32
CA PRO A 57 3.18 -3.75 1.64
C PRO A 57 4.43 -4.65 1.81
N PRO A 58 5.61 -4.17 1.39
CA PRO A 58 6.87 -4.91 1.52
C PRO A 58 7.27 -5.32 2.94
N SER A 59 6.62 -4.77 3.98
CA SER A 59 6.80 -5.18 5.37
C SER A 59 5.98 -6.41 5.77
N ALA A 60 4.87 -6.68 5.07
CA ALA A 60 3.97 -7.79 5.35
C ALA A 60 4.25 -9.04 4.50
N ASP A 61 5.21 -8.95 3.58
CA ASP A 61 5.68 -10.08 2.77
C ASP A 61 6.73 -10.89 3.55
N PRO A 62 6.39 -12.10 4.04
CA PRO A 62 7.27 -12.90 4.89
C PRO A 62 8.49 -13.44 4.13
N ASN A 63 8.39 -13.59 2.81
CA ASN A 63 9.42 -14.16 1.96
C ASN A 63 10.26 -13.08 1.26
N ARG A 64 10.04 -11.80 1.59
CA ARG A 64 10.82 -10.72 1.01
C ARG A 64 12.27 -10.77 1.48
N GLU A 65 13.19 -10.84 0.52
CA GLU A 65 14.61 -10.62 0.79
C GLU A 65 14.85 -9.22 1.35
N LYS A 66 15.33 -9.17 2.59
CA LYS A 66 15.73 -7.91 3.23
C LYS A 66 17.15 -7.61 2.81
N SER A 67 17.34 -6.53 2.05
CA SER A 67 18.68 -6.01 1.81
C SER A 67 19.38 -5.77 3.16
N PRO A 68 20.67 -6.13 3.31
CA PRO A 68 21.39 -5.91 4.54
C PRO A 68 21.29 -4.43 4.93
N LYS A 69 21.09 -4.17 6.23
CA LYS A 69 21.11 -2.80 6.74
C LYS A 69 22.45 -2.20 6.37
N LYS A 70 22.45 -1.10 5.59
CA LYS A 70 23.66 -0.31 5.36
C LYS A 70 24.28 0.00 6.72
N GLY A 71 25.60 -0.18 6.83
CA GLY A 71 26.34 0.07 8.05
C GLY A 71 26.05 1.44 8.63
N LYS A 72 26.25 1.60 9.95
CA LYS A 72 26.05 2.88 10.62
C LYS A 72 26.89 3.94 9.90
N SER A 73 26.25 5.02 9.49
CA SER A 73 26.97 6.18 8.98
C SER A 73 27.56 6.95 10.16
N ASP A 74 28.77 7.49 10.00
CA ASP A 74 29.37 8.42 10.96
C ASP A 74 28.65 9.78 10.98
N ARG A 75 27.72 10.00 10.02
CA ARG A 75 26.89 11.20 9.98
C ARG A 75 25.87 11.17 11.11
N LYS A 76 25.80 12.29 11.84
CA LYS A 76 24.78 12.50 12.87
C LYS A 76 23.38 12.48 12.23
N PRO A 77 22.35 11.96 12.94
CA PRO A 77 20.97 12.03 12.48
C PRO A 77 20.52 13.49 12.33
N GLY A 78 19.69 13.77 11.32
CA GLY A 78 19.19 15.12 11.00
C GLY A 78 19.93 15.81 9.84
N GLY A 79 19.68 17.11 9.69
CA GLY A 79 20.28 17.96 8.66
C GLY A 79 21.80 18.02 8.79
N GLN A 80 22.49 17.87 7.66
CA GLN A 80 23.96 17.88 7.64
C GLN A 80 24.50 19.32 7.64
N LYS A 81 25.68 19.53 8.24
CA LYS A 81 26.33 20.84 8.27
C LYS A 81 26.60 21.31 6.83
N GLY A 82 26.17 22.53 6.50
CA GLY A 82 26.28 23.10 5.16
C GLY A 82 25.12 22.75 4.22
N HIS A 83 24.19 21.88 4.63
CA HIS A 83 22.95 21.69 3.90
C HIS A 83 22.05 22.91 4.14
N ASN A 84 21.70 23.63 3.07
CA ASN A 84 20.74 24.71 3.19
C ASN A 84 19.36 24.08 3.45
N GLY A 85 18.79 24.35 4.62
CA GLY A 85 17.48 23.85 4.98
C GLY A 85 16.40 24.68 4.30
N THR A 86 15.44 24.04 3.65
CA THR A 86 14.23 24.70 3.17
C THR A 86 13.13 24.46 4.18
N THR A 87 13.21 25.16 5.32
CA THR A 87 12.10 25.17 6.27
C THR A 87 11.03 26.10 5.69
N LEU A 88 9.83 25.58 5.50
CA LEU A 88 8.69 26.38 5.07
C LEU A 88 8.42 27.46 6.12
N GLN A 89 8.48 28.73 5.70
CA GLN A 89 8.15 29.85 6.58
C GLN A 89 6.64 30.00 6.70
N LYS A 90 6.18 30.45 7.87
CA LYS A 90 4.78 30.80 8.10
C LYS A 90 4.35 31.86 7.10
N VAL A 91 3.28 31.58 6.36
CA VAL A 91 2.62 32.57 5.50
C VAL A 91 1.95 33.64 6.36
N GLU A 92 1.97 34.89 5.89
CA GLU A 92 1.34 36.01 6.59
C GLU A 92 -0.18 35.94 6.54
N ASP A 93 -0.72 35.52 5.40
CA ASP A 93 -2.16 35.38 5.18
C ASP A 93 -2.58 33.90 5.30
N PRO A 94 -3.38 33.53 6.32
CA PRO A 94 -3.83 32.15 6.50
C PRO A 94 -5.00 31.80 5.58
N ASP A 95 -5.01 30.58 5.04
CA ASP A 95 -6.10 30.10 4.19
C ASP A 95 -7.43 29.95 4.95
N GLU A 96 -7.37 29.55 6.23
CA GLU A 96 -8.53 29.34 7.07
C GLU A 96 -8.35 29.99 8.45
N VAL A 97 -9.34 30.78 8.86
CA VAL A 97 -9.41 31.37 10.20
C VAL A 97 -10.66 30.86 10.92
N LYS A 98 -10.46 30.18 12.04
CA LYS A 98 -11.55 29.69 12.90
C LYS A 98 -11.59 30.47 14.20
N VAL A 99 -12.60 31.31 14.34
CA VAL A 99 -12.87 32.04 15.59
C VAL A 99 -13.55 31.09 16.58
N LEU A 100 -13.02 31.00 17.79
CA LEU A 100 -13.61 30.23 18.88
C LEU A 100 -14.35 31.19 19.82
N GLU A 101 -15.67 31.28 19.64
CA GLU A 101 -16.52 32.04 20.55
C GLU A 101 -16.81 31.23 21.81
N ILE A 102 -16.55 31.84 22.97
CA ILE A 102 -16.79 31.23 24.27
C ILE A 102 -17.84 32.05 24.99
N ASP A 103 -18.95 31.41 25.35
CA ASP A 103 -19.94 32.04 26.24
C ASP A 103 -19.33 32.22 27.64
N ARG A 104 -19.12 33.48 28.02
CA ARG A 104 -18.54 33.85 29.32
C ARG A 104 -19.34 33.35 30.52
N ARG A 105 -20.64 33.07 30.35
CA ARG A 105 -21.50 32.54 31.43
C ARG A 105 -21.13 31.12 31.81
N THR A 106 -20.52 30.37 30.90
CA THR A 106 -20.06 28.99 31.12
C THR A 106 -18.72 28.92 31.84
N LEU A 107 -18.03 30.04 32.00
CA LEU A 107 -16.71 30.07 32.64
C LEU A 107 -16.82 29.95 34.17
N PRO A 108 -15.93 29.19 34.81
CA PRO A 108 -15.86 29.09 36.27
C PRO A 108 -15.78 30.45 36.97
N LYS A 109 -16.55 30.61 38.04
CA LYS A 109 -16.57 31.84 38.85
C LYS A 109 -15.30 32.00 39.68
N GLY A 110 -14.98 33.24 40.05
CA GLY A 110 -13.83 33.56 40.93
C GLY A 110 -12.47 33.64 40.24
N ARG A 111 -12.42 33.58 38.90
CA ARG A 111 -11.20 33.74 38.11
C ARG A 111 -11.31 34.91 37.14
N ARG A 112 -10.18 35.60 36.92
CA ARG A 112 -10.06 36.64 35.88
C ARG A 112 -9.55 36.00 34.59
N TYR A 113 -10.43 35.92 33.59
CA TYR A 113 -10.06 35.43 32.27
C TYR A 113 -9.54 36.56 31.40
N ARG A 114 -8.61 36.24 30.52
CA ARG A 114 -8.06 37.13 29.50
C ARG A 114 -8.16 36.47 28.13
N GLU A 115 -8.19 37.29 27.10
CA GLU A 115 -8.07 36.80 25.73
C GLU A 115 -6.70 36.16 25.52
N ALA A 116 -6.68 34.95 24.95
CA ALA A 116 -5.46 34.17 24.76
C ALA A 116 -4.72 34.54 23.46
N GLY A 117 -5.34 35.35 22.59
CA GLY A 117 -4.84 35.63 21.25
C GLY A 117 -5.14 34.50 20.28
N PHE A 118 -4.31 34.37 19.24
CA PHE A 118 -4.46 33.39 18.17
C PHE A 118 -3.29 32.41 18.15
N GLU A 119 -3.57 31.17 17.76
CA GLU A 119 -2.56 30.17 17.47
C GLU A 119 -2.49 29.96 15.95
N SER A 120 -1.30 30.16 15.36
CA SER A 120 -1.07 29.92 13.94
C SER A 120 -0.31 28.61 13.73
N ARG A 121 -0.82 27.76 12.83
CA ARG A 121 -0.16 26.53 12.41
C ARG A 121 -0.15 26.45 10.88
N GLN A 122 0.99 26.04 10.33
CA GLN A 122 1.11 25.68 8.92
C GLN A 122 1.40 24.19 8.88
N VAL A 123 0.56 23.45 8.18
CA VAL A 123 0.55 21.98 8.13
C VAL A 123 1.11 21.51 6.79
#